data_AF-A0A0N8RNP5-F1
#
_entry.id   AF-A0A0N8RNP5-F1
#
_cell.length_a   1.000
_cell.length_b   1.000
_cell.length_c   1.000
_cell.angle_alpha   90.00
_cell.angle_beta   90.00
_cell.angle_gamma   90.00
#
_symmetry.space_group_name_H-M   'P 1'
#
loop_
_entity.id
_entity.type
_entity.pdbx_description
1 polymer ?
#
loop_
_entity_poly.entity_id
_entity_poly.type
_entity_poly.pdbx_seq_one_letter_code
_entity_poly.pdbx_strand_id
1 'polypeptide(L)'
;MAAMREFLEVFRNRALDVMSSALPAESLLEDFALALQARLPGVIVGINVLDKAGRTFRQSLFPNLPSGFSQALTGNIITGKHGSCGLGILKLSTSEIDMVMLIQEMLAPYRTDCSIHFSGPDILLTQEAASALTLVVPELSTNAAKYGALSQPGGELNIEWLIVAQGVDDLDATFKLMWTERNGPLVEQPDRKGYGTAMIKGSLSNAFDGVAMFFYEPCGVKCEISAPFTGKLGKSN
;
A
#
# COMPACT_ATOMS: atom_id res chain seq x y z
N MET A 1 -26.74 -5.74 10.94
CA MET A 1 -26.61 -7.21 10.81
C MET A 1 -27.59 -7.81 9.79
N ALA A 2 -28.91 -7.56 9.90
CA ALA A 2 -29.90 -8.10 8.94
C ALA A 2 -29.67 -7.65 7.48
N ALA A 3 -29.42 -6.35 7.25
CA ALA A 3 -29.16 -5.81 5.92
C ALA A 3 -27.90 -6.36 5.22
N MET A 4 -26.87 -6.76 5.99
CA MET A 4 -25.66 -7.38 5.45
C MET A 4 -25.95 -8.83 5.02
N ARG A 5 -26.73 -9.57 5.82
CA ARG A 5 -27.13 -10.93 5.50
C ARG A 5 -27.97 -10.97 4.23
N GLU A 6 -28.94 -10.08 4.11
CA GLU A 6 -29.79 -9.95 2.91
C GLU A 6 -28.97 -9.59 1.65
N PHE A 7 -28.03 -8.64 1.77
CA PHE A 7 -27.10 -8.32 0.69
C PHE A 7 -26.31 -9.54 0.21
N LEU A 8 -25.73 -10.32 1.15
CA LEU A 8 -24.96 -11.52 0.83
C LEU A 8 -25.83 -12.59 0.15
N GLU A 9 -27.09 -12.73 0.57
CA GLU A 9 -28.06 -13.64 -0.03
C GLU A 9 -28.40 -13.25 -1.48
N VAL A 10 -28.69 -11.97 -1.73
CA VAL A 10 -28.94 -11.45 -3.08
C VAL A 10 -27.72 -11.65 -3.98
N PHE A 11 -26.53 -11.35 -3.47
CA PHE A 11 -25.30 -11.51 -4.21
C PHE A 11 -25.01 -12.98 -4.55
N ARG A 12 -25.21 -13.88 -3.58
CA ARG A 12 -25.06 -15.32 -3.78
C ARG A 12 -25.98 -15.84 -4.89
N ASN A 13 -27.23 -15.39 -4.93
CA ASN A 13 -28.17 -15.81 -5.97
C ASN A 13 -27.73 -15.31 -7.35
N ARG A 14 -27.31 -14.04 -7.48
CA ARG A 14 -26.74 -13.51 -8.73
C ARG A 14 -25.48 -14.27 -9.17
N ALA A 15 -24.64 -14.68 -8.22
CA ALA A 15 -23.46 -15.49 -8.50
C ALA A 15 -23.82 -16.86 -9.09
N LEU A 16 -24.85 -17.52 -8.54
CA LEU A 16 -25.38 -18.78 -9.08
C LEU A 16 -25.88 -18.61 -10.51
N ASP A 17 -26.57 -17.50 -10.81
CA ASP A 17 -27.07 -17.21 -12.16
C ASP A 17 -25.91 -17.01 -13.16
N VAL A 18 -24.89 -16.23 -12.80
CA VAL A 18 -23.69 -16.01 -13.64
C VAL A 18 -22.95 -17.31 -13.91
N MET A 19 -22.78 -18.16 -12.88
CA MET A 19 -22.16 -19.48 -13.02
C MET A 19 -22.97 -20.41 -13.93
N SER A 20 -24.30 -20.36 -13.86
CA SER A 20 -25.18 -21.18 -14.71
C SER A 20 -25.22 -20.74 -16.17
N SER A 21 -24.99 -19.44 -16.43
CA SER A 21 -25.13 -18.82 -17.75
C SER A 21 -23.79 -18.61 -18.49
N ALA A 22 -22.67 -19.09 -17.92
CA ALA A 22 -21.31 -18.92 -18.44
C ALA A 22 -20.92 -17.45 -18.74
N LEU A 23 -21.55 -16.50 -18.06
CA LEU A 23 -21.21 -15.08 -18.17
C LEU A 23 -19.88 -14.79 -17.43
N PRO A 24 -19.11 -13.78 -17.88
CA PRO A 24 -17.91 -13.34 -17.16
C PRO A 24 -18.28 -12.89 -15.73
N ALA A 25 -17.51 -13.33 -14.74
CA ALA A 25 -17.75 -13.01 -13.33
C ALA A 25 -17.20 -11.62 -12.94
N GLU A 26 -16.47 -10.97 -13.84
CA GLU A 26 -15.79 -9.69 -13.67
C GLU A 26 -16.76 -8.60 -13.18
N SER A 27 -17.87 -8.39 -13.89
CA SER A 27 -18.87 -7.37 -13.57
C SER A 27 -19.60 -7.66 -12.26
N LEU A 28 -19.84 -8.95 -11.97
CA LEU A 28 -20.44 -9.38 -10.72
C LEU A 28 -19.54 -9.05 -9.52
N LEU A 29 -18.24 -9.33 -9.62
CA LEU A 29 -17.27 -9.04 -8.57
C LEU A 29 -17.06 -7.53 -8.38
N GLU A 30 -17.10 -6.76 -9.47
CA GLU A 30 -17.02 -5.30 -9.41
C GLU A 30 -18.23 -4.70 -8.68
N ASP A 31 -19.44 -5.13 -9.04
CA ASP A 31 -20.69 -4.78 -8.35
C ASP A 31 -20.62 -5.12 -6.86
N PHE A 32 -20.02 -6.28 -6.50
CA PHE A 32 -19.84 -6.68 -5.11
C PHE A 32 -18.96 -5.70 -4.34
N ALA A 33 -17.79 -5.38 -4.90
CA ALA A 33 -16.83 -4.48 -4.27
C ALA A 33 -17.44 -3.10 -4.03
N LEU A 34 -18.13 -2.55 -5.04
CA LEU A 34 -18.85 -1.28 -4.94
C LEU A 34 -19.96 -1.33 -3.88
N ALA A 35 -20.78 -2.37 -3.90
CA ALA A 35 -21.90 -2.51 -2.97
C ALA A 35 -21.43 -2.73 -1.52
N LEU A 36 -20.33 -3.46 -1.31
CA LEU A 36 -19.75 -3.67 0.01
C LEU A 36 -19.13 -2.37 0.54
N GLN A 37 -18.40 -1.63 -0.31
CA GLN A 37 -17.82 -0.34 0.05
C GLN A 37 -18.89 0.72 0.38
N ALA A 38 -20.00 0.76 -0.36
CA ALA A 38 -21.12 1.66 -0.06
C ALA A 38 -21.71 1.44 1.35
N ARG A 39 -21.48 0.26 1.95
CA ARG A 39 -21.93 -0.11 3.31
C ARG A 39 -20.82 0.06 4.36
N LEU A 40 -19.59 0.34 3.94
CA LEU A 40 -18.39 0.50 4.76
C LEU A 40 -17.73 1.86 4.45
N PRO A 41 -18.28 2.97 4.99
CA PRO A 41 -17.75 4.30 4.70
C PRO A 41 -16.28 4.43 5.15
N GLY A 42 -15.44 5.00 4.28
CA GLY A 42 -14.01 5.18 4.53
C GLY A 42 -13.13 3.96 4.27
N VAL A 43 -13.69 2.88 3.70
CA VAL A 43 -12.96 1.65 3.37
C VAL A 43 -12.86 1.51 1.86
N ILE A 44 -11.67 1.14 1.35
CA ILE A 44 -11.51 0.73 -0.06
C ILE A 44 -11.69 -0.78 -0.16
N VAL A 45 -12.62 -1.22 -1.00
CA VAL A 45 -12.84 -2.64 -1.23
C VAL A 45 -12.30 -3.02 -2.60
N GLY A 46 -11.46 -4.06 -2.63
CA GLY A 46 -11.01 -4.68 -3.86
C GLY A 46 -11.01 -6.21 -3.76
N ILE A 47 -11.08 -6.86 -4.91
CA ILE A 47 -11.15 -8.31 -5.04
C ILE A 47 -10.01 -8.78 -5.93
N ASN A 48 -9.23 -9.72 -5.42
CA ASN A 48 -8.19 -10.39 -6.19
C ASN A 48 -8.63 -11.84 -6.47
N VAL A 49 -8.69 -12.21 -7.74
CA VAL A 49 -8.96 -13.56 -8.20
C VAL A 49 -7.64 -14.19 -8.59
N LEU A 50 -7.35 -15.35 -8.00
CA LEU A 50 -6.11 -16.07 -8.24
C LEU A 50 -6.32 -17.18 -9.25
N ASP A 51 -5.23 -17.64 -9.87
CA ASP A 51 -5.23 -18.89 -10.60
C ASP A 51 -5.54 -20.08 -9.67
N LYS A 52 -5.82 -21.24 -10.27
CA LYS A 52 -6.17 -22.46 -9.52
C LYS A 52 -5.05 -22.90 -8.56
N ALA A 53 -3.81 -22.54 -8.85
CA ALA A 53 -2.66 -22.85 -8.02
C ALA A 53 -2.49 -21.87 -6.86
N GLY A 54 -3.27 -20.77 -6.81
CA GLY A 54 -3.11 -19.68 -5.86
C GLY A 54 -1.82 -18.88 -6.07
N ARG A 55 -1.22 -18.97 -7.27
CA ARG A 55 0.12 -18.47 -7.58
C ARG A 55 0.12 -17.29 -8.52
N THR A 56 -0.98 -16.92 -9.14
CA THR A 56 -0.99 -15.78 -10.08
C THR A 56 -2.27 -14.99 -9.88
N PHE A 57 -2.19 -13.66 -9.88
CA PHE A 57 -3.36 -12.80 -9.96
C PHE A 57 -3.95 -12.93 -11.36
N ARG A 58 -4.97 -13.77 -11.50
CA ARG A 58 -5.73 -13.88 -12.75
C ARG A 58 -6.48 -12.58 -13.03
N GLN A 59 -6.94 -11.93 -11.96
CA GLN A 59 -7.71 -10.69 -12.05
C GLN A 59 -7.59 -9.91 -10.74
N SER A 60 -7.51 -8.59 -10.85
CA SER A 60 -7.55 -7.69 -9.70
C SER A 60 -8.59 -6.61 -9.99
N LEU A 61 -9.52 -6.38 -9.05
CA LEU A 61 -10.64 -5.47 -9.21
C LEU A 61 -10.67 -4.48 -8.04
N PHE A 62 -10.39 -3.22 -8.33
CA PHE A 62 -10.45 -2.12 -7.38
C PHE A 62 -11.23 -0.94 -8.00
N PRO A 63 -12.57 -1.01 -8.03
CA PRO A 63 -13.39 -0.09 -8.83
C PRO A 63 -13.33 1.37 -8.38
N ASN A 64 -12.97 1.63 -7.13
CA ASN A 64 -12.79 2.98 -6.59
C ASN A 64 -11.32 3.43 -6.58
N LEU A 65 -10.43 2.68 -7.23
CA LEU A 65 -9.06 3.10 -7.51
C LEU A 65 -8.88 3.31 -9.01
N PRO A 66 -7.88 4.10 -9.44
CA PRO A 66 -7.56 4.24 -10.85
C PRO A 66 -7.37 2.88 -11.54
N SER A 67 -7.87 2.74 -12.77
CA SER A 67 -7.84 1.47 -13.52
C SER A 67 -6.42 0.91 -13.70
N GLY A 68 -5.39 1.76 -13.73
CA GLY A 68 -3.98 1.38 -13.75
C GLY A 68 -3.54 0.55 -12.53
N PHE A 69 -4.20 0.69 -11.38
CA PHE A 69 -3.92 -0.11 -10.19
C PHE A 69 -4.31 -1.59 -10.39
N SER A 70 -5.52 -1.82 -10.89
CA SER A 70 -6.04 -3.15 -11.21
C SER A 70 -5.20 -3.84 -12.30
N GLN A 71 -4.76 -3.07 -13.30
CA GLN A 71 -3.91 -3.56 -14.38
C GLN A 71 -2.50 -3.94 -13.90
N ALA A 72 -1.90 -3.12 -13.03
CA ALA A 72 -0.55 -3.36 -12.50
C ALA A 72 -0.46 -4.64 -11.65
N LEU A 73 -1.57 -5.11 -11.09
CA LEU A 73 -1.63 -6.33 -10.27
C LEU A 73 -1.90 -7.59 -11.08
N THR A 74 -2.65 -7.49 -12.18
CA THR A 74 -3.05 -8.63 -13.00
C THR A 74 -1.84 -9.26 -13.72
N GLY A 75 -1.71 -10.58 -13.63
CA GLY A 75 -0.59 -11.36 -14.19
C GLY A 75 0.60 -11.56 -13.25
N ASN A 76 0.62 -10.89 -12.09
CA ASN A 76 1.71 -11.05 -11.12
C ASN A 76 1.64 -12.40 -10.38
N ILE A 77 2.79 -12.96 -9.99
CA ILE A 77 2.89 -14.26 -9.31
C ILE A 77 2.95 -14.09 -7.79
N ILE A 78 2.12 -14.83 -7.06
CA ILE A 78 2.07 -14.99 -5.60
C ILE A 78 3.05 -16.08 -5.18
N THR A 79 3.95 -15.75 -4.25
CA THR A 79 4.92 -16.69 -3.67
C THR A 79 4.68 -16.84 -2.16
N GLY A 80 4.97 -18.03 -1.62
CA GLY A 80 4.42 -18.56 -0.37
C GLY A 80 4.93 -17.99 0.97
N LYS A 81 5.37 -16.74 1.04
CA LYS A 81 5.67 -16.07 2.32
C LYS A 81 4.89 -14.76 2.42
N HIS A 82 3.75 -14.84 3.10
CA HIS A 82 2.70 -13.83 3.25
C HIS A 82 3.18 -12.49 3.82
N GLY A 83 2.55 -11.38 3.39
CA GLY A 83 2.65 -9.99 3.89
C GLY A 83 1.25 -9.35 4.07
N SER A 84 1.13 -8.36 4.98
CA SER A 84 -0.08 -7.95 5.74
C SER A 84 -1.03 -6.96 5.04
N CYS A 85 -1.30 -7.10 3.74
CA CYS A 85 -2.02 -6.07 2.97
C CYS A 85 -3.45 -5.74 3.46
N GLY A 86 -4.01 -6.50 4.41
CA GLY A 86 -5.38 -6.33 4.91
C GLY A 86 -5.59 -5.37 6.09
N LEU A 87 -4.55 -4.82 6.73
CA LEU A 87 -4.70 -4.03 7.97
C LEU A 87 -4.66 -2.50 7.78
N GLY A 88 -4.10 -1.98 6.68
CA GLY A 88 -3.95 -0.53 6.46
C GLY A 88 -5.24 0.19 6.01
N ILE A 89 -6.25 -0.51 5.50
CA ILE A 89 -7.32 0.09 4.69
C ILE A 89 -8.46 0.76 5.52
N LEU A 90 -8.39 0.77 6.85
CA LEU A 90 -9.57 1.03 7.71
C LEU A 90 -9.78 2.47 8.21
N LYS A 91 -9.00 3.46 7.80
CA LYS A 91 -9.19 4.86 8.24
C LYS A 91 -8.70 5.88 7.21
N LEU A 92 -9.50 6.16 6.19
CA LEU A 92 -9.30 7.37 5.39
C LEU A 92 -10.63 8.13 5.35
N SER A 93 -10.72 9.24 6.09
CA SER A 93 -11.80 10.22 5.99
C SER A 93 -11.62 11.10 4.76
N THR A 94 -12.68 11.80 4.34
CA THR A 94 -12.74 12.65 3.13
C THR A 94 -11.94 13.97 3.24
N SER A 95 -10.81 13.99 3.93
CA SER A 95 -10.02 15.20 4.21
C SER A 95 -8.55 14.95 3.86
N GLU A 96 -7.84 16.02 3.49
CA GLU A 96 -6.38 16.00 3.32
C GLU A 96 -5.71 15.40 4.57
N ILE A 97 -4.70 14.55 4.36
CA ILE A 97 -4.11 13.75 5.44
C ILE A 97 -2.69 14.23 5.69
N ASP A 98 -2.43 14.58 6.94
CA ASP A 98 -1.10 14.95 7.38
C ASP A 98 -0.15 13.74 7.33
N MET A 99 1.01 13.94 6.72
CA MET A 99 2.00 12.89 6.51
C MET A 99 2.58 12.33 7.82
N VAL A 100 2.83 13.20 8.82
CA VAL A 100 3.30 12.77 10.14
C VAL A 100 2.23 11.90 10.78
N MET A 101 0.98 12.32 10.75
CA MET A 101 -0.15 11.57 11.29
C MET A 101 -0.29 10.19 10.64
N LEU A 102 -0.22 10.10 9.30
CA LEU A 102 -0.28 8.83 8.57
C LEU A 102 0.84 7.88 9.01
N ILE A 103 2.10 8.35 9.02
CA ILE A 103 3.26 7.53 9.42
C ILE A 103 3.11 7.07 10.87
N GLN A 104 2.70 7.97 11.76
CA GLN A 104 2.48 7.65 13.16
C GLN A 104 1.41 6.58 13.36
N GLU A 105 0.27 6.68 12.68
CA GLU A 105 -0.81 5.69 12.79
C GLU A 105 -0.38 4.32 12.26
N MET A 106 0.30 4.28 11.10
CA MET A 106 0.75 3.02 10.50
C MET A 106 1.83 2.30 11.32
N LEU A 107 2.64 3.05 12.08
CA LEU A 107 3.72 2.50 12.90
C LEU A 107 3.33 2.24 14.36
N ALA A 108 2.16 2.71 14.80
CA ALA A 108 1.69 2.55 16.18
C ALA A 108 1.80 1.11 16.73
N PRO A 109 1.52 0.04 15.94
CA PRO A 109 1.65 -1.34 16.43
C PRO A 109 3.08 -1.79 16.77
N TYR A 110 4.12 -1.09 16.31
CA TYR A 110 5.51 -1.54 16.38
C TYR A 110 6.37 -0.80 17.42
N ARG A 111 5.78 0.09 18.23
CA ARG A 111 6.51 1.03 19.11
C ARG A 111 7.01 0.46 20.44
N THR A 112 6.68 -0.78 20.80
CA THR A 112 6.92 -1.26 22.18
C THR A 112 8.33 -1.75 22.46
N ASP A 113 9.11 -2.13 21.44
CA ASP A 113 10.40 -2.84 21.64
C ASP A 113 11.53 -2.41 20.68
N CYS A 114 11.33 -1.36 19.88
CA CYS A 114 12.27 -0.87 18.88
C CYS A 114 12.33 0.66 18.86
N SER A 115 13.48 1.21 18.45
CA SER A 115 13.61 2.66 18.28
C SER A 115 13.07 3.07 16.90
N ILE A 116 11.96 3.81 16.88
CA ILE A 116 11.35 4.30 15.64
C ILE A 116 11.42 5.83 15.65
N HIS A 117 12.17 6.38 14.70
CA HIS A 117 12.29 7.81 14.47
C HIS A 117 11.67 8.15 13.11
N PHE A 118 10.91 9.24 13.07
CA PHE A 118 10.41 9.78 11.82
C PHE A 118 10.36 11.31 11.87
N SER A 119 10.71 11.96 10.75
CA SER A 119 10.73 13.41 10.66
C SER A 119 10.69 13.90 9.21
N GLY A 120 10.10 15.07 9.01
CA GLY A 120 10.11 15.78 7.75
C GLY A 120 9.23 17.03 7.81
N PRO A 121 9.11 17.80 6.71
CA PRO A 121 8.22 18.95 6.65
C PRO A 121 6.75 18.52 6.73
N ASP A 122 5.90 19.45 7.18
CA ASP A 122 4.45 19.25 7.20
C ASP A 122 3.91 19.20 5.77
N ILE A 123 3.38 18.04 5.38
CA ILE A 123 2.79 17.79 4.06
C ILE A 123 1.37 17.28 4.26
N LEU A 124 0.42 18.00 3.67
CA LEU A 124 -0.95 17.56 3.51
C LEU A 124 -1.04 16.76 2.20
N LEU A 125 -1.22 15.46 2.34
CA LEU A 125 -1.32 14.50 1.24
C LEU A 125 -2.71 14.58 0.59
N THR A 126 -2.73 14.37 -0.73
CA THR A 126 -3.98 14.02 -1.43
C THR A 126 -4.52 12.68 -0.94
N GLN A 127 -5.79 12.42 -1.22
CA GLN A 127 -6.42 11.15 -0.86
C GLN A 127 -5.74 9.97 -1.57
N GLU A 128 -5.37 10.15 -2.84
CA GLU A 128 -4.69 9.13 -3.64
C GLU A 128 -3.29 8.84 -3.10
N ALA A 129 -2.51 9.87 -2.78
CA ALA A 129 -1.17 9.69 -2.22
C ALA A 129 -1.22 9.06 -0.82
N ALA A 130 -2.14 9.50 0.03
CA ALA A 130 -2.35 8.91 1.34
C ALA A 130 -2.77 7.43 1.24
N SER A 131 -3.65 7.09 0.30
CA SER A 131 -4.07 5.70 0.06
C SER A 131 -2.90 4.82 -0.37
N ALA A 132 -2.05 5.30 -1.27
CA ALA A 132 -0.85 4.58 -1.68
C ALA A 132 0.13 4.39 -0.53
N LEU A 133 0.42 5.45 0.24
CA LEU A 133 1.32 5.35 1.40
C LEU A 133 0.78 4.45 2.51
N THR A 134 -0.54 4.39 2.68
CA THR A 134 -1.22 3.48 3.61
C THR A 134 -1.07 2.00 3.21
N LEU A 135 -0.74 1.70 1.95
CA LEU A 135 -0.35 0.36 1.54
C LEU A 135 1.16 0.13 1.70
N VAL A 136 1.96 1.13 1.35
CA VAL A 136 3.42 1.03 1.32
C VAL A 136 4.02 0.93 2.72
N VAL A 137 3.62 1.82 3.64
CA VAL A 137 4.22 1.92 4.98
C VAL A 137 3.98 0.66 5.80
N PRO A 138 2.76 0.07 5.87
CA PRO A 138 2.56 -1.20 6.57
C PRO A 138 3.31 -2.38 5.95
N GLU A 139 3.48 -2.41 4.62
CA GLU A 139 4.24 -3.46 3.95
C GLU A 139 5.73 -3.37 4.31
N LEU A 140 6.31 -2.15 4.27
CA LEU A 140 7.68 -1.92 4.74
C LEU A 140 7.85 -2.29 6.23
N SER A 141 6.90 -1.87 7.07
CA SER A 141 6.90 -2.16 8.52
C SER A 141 6.84 -3.67 8.78
N THR A 142 6.02 -4.39 8.03
CA THR A 142 5.89 -5.84 8.15
C THR A 142 7.16 -6.57 7.72
N ASN A 143 7.82 -6.07 6.67
CA ASN A 143 9.11 -6.63 6.24
C ASN A 143 10.19 -6.38 7.30
N ALA A 144 10.25 -5.18 7.86
CA ALA A 144 11.15 -4.86 8.97
C ALA A 144 10.88 -5.76 10.19
N ALA A 145 9.61 -6.02 10.52
CA ALA A 145 9.23 -6.87 11.66
C ALA A 145 9.52 -8.36 11.44
N LYS A 146 9.50 -8.84 10.19
CA LYS A 146 9.76 -10.24 9.86
C LYS A 146 11.23 -10.55 9.63
N TYR A 147 11.95 -9.62 9.03
CA TYR A 147 13.26 -9.88 8.44
C TYR A 147 14.32 -8.83 8.79
N GLY A 148 13.93 -7.71 9.39
CA GLY A 148 14.76 -6.51 9.50
C GLY A 148 14.82 -5.95 10.91
N ALA A 149 14.97 -4.62 11.00
CA ALA A 149 15.25 -3.95 12.28
C ALA A 149 14.16 -4.19 13.34
N LEU A 150 12.89 -4.27 12.96
CA LEU A 150 11.79 -4.44 13.92
C LEU A 150 11.61 -5.90 14.40
N SER A 151 12.45 -6.84 13.94
CA SER A 151 12.34 -8.26 14.31
C SER A 151 13.07 -8.63 15.60
N GLN A 152 13.94 -7.76 16.12
CA GLN A 152 14.73 -8.03 17.33
C GLN A 152 14.87 -6.78 18.22
N PRO A 153 15.04 -6.97 19.54
CA PRO A 153 15.30 -5.85 20.45
C PRO A 153 16.57 -5.07 20.06
N GLY A 154 16.51 -3.75 20.15
CA GLY A 154 17.63 -2.86 19.82
C GLY A 154 17.76 -2.50 18.33
N GLY A 155 16.85 -2.98 17.49
CA GLY A 155 16.73 -2.50 16.12
C GLY A 155 16.24 -1.06 16.03
N GLU A 156 16.68 -0.38 14.99
CA GLU A 156 16.39 1.03 14.73
C GLU A 156 15.74 1.20 13.35
N LEU A 157 14.66 1.95 13.31
CA LEU A 157 13.98 2.36 12.09
C LEU A 157 13.97 3.90 12.05
N ASN A 158 14.56 4.46 10.99
CA ASN A 158 14.53 5.89 10.72
C ASN A 158 13.78 6.17 9.41
N ILE A 159 12.79 7.07 9.47
CA ILE A 159 11.98 7.48 8.31
C ILE A 159 12.07 8.99 8.16
N GLU A 160 12.75 9.44 7.13
CA GLU A 160 12.90 10.86 6.85
C GLU A 160 12.24 11.22 5.53
N TRP A 161 11.59 12.37 5.46
CA TRP A 161 11.17 12.92 4.16
C TRP A 161 11.53 14.40 4.04
N LEU A 162 11.68 14.84 2.80
CA LEU A 162 12.04 16.21 2.46
C LEU A 162 11.55 16.59 1.06
N ILE A 163 11.49 17.90 0.83
CA ILE A 163 11.23 18.50 -0.48
C ILE A 163 12.54 19.16 -0.93
N VAL A 164 13.07 18.72 -2.07
CA VAL A 164 14.31 19.23 -2.66
C VAL A 164 13.97 20.06 -3.89
N ALA A 165 14.15 21.37 -3.81
CA ALA A 165 14.06 22.24 -4.99
C ALA A 165 15.22 21.95 -5.96
N GLN A 166 14.93 21.80 -7.25
CA GLN A 166 15.95 21.58 -8.29
C GLN A 166 16.24 22.82 -9.15
N GLY A 167 15.72 23.99 -8.78
CA GLY A 167 15.88 25.24 -9.53
C GLY A 167 15.57 26.49 -8.71
N VAL A 168 15.43 27.63 -9.38
CA VAL A 168 15.11 28.94 -8.76
C VAL A 168 13.62 29.02 -8.37
N ASP A 169 12.77 28.23 -9.03
CA ASP A 169 11.33 28.16 -8.79
C ASP A 169 10.93 26.78 -8.24
N ASP A 170 9.91 26.74 -7.38
CA ASP A 170 9.38 25.51 -6.74
C ASP A 170 8.72 24.52 -7.72
N LEU A 171 8.61 24.87 -9.01
CA LEU A 171 7.95 24.07 -10.04
C LEU A 171 8.65 22.71 -10.30
N ASP A 172 9.94 22.60 -9.99
CA ASP A 172 10.75 21.38 -10.16
C ASP A 172 11.11 20.71 -8.82
N ALA A 173 10.35 20.99 -7.76
CA ALA A 173 10.58 20.38 -6.46
C ALA A 173 10.39 18.85 -6.51
N THR A 174 11.28 18.12 -5.82
CA THR A 174 11.24 16.66 -5.71
C THR A 174 10.97 16.26 -4.27
N PHE A 175 9.91 15.49 -4.04
CA PHE A 175 9.68 14.81 -2.79
C PHE A 175 10.59 13.59 -2.68
N LYS A 176 11.22 13.41 -1.51
CA LYS A 176 11.99 12.22 -1.16
C LYS A 176 11.58 11.70 0.21
N LEU A 177 11.37 10.39 0.32
CA LEU A 177 11.21 9.66 1.57
C LEU A 177 12.26 8.57 1.64
N MET A 178 13.01 8.55 2.74
CA MET A 178 14.03 7.57 3.05
C MET A 178 13.59 6.73 4.24
N TRP A 179 13.50 5.42 4.02
CA TRP A 179 13.31 4.40 5.04
C TRP A 179 14.66 3.72 5.28
N THR A 180 15.17 3.78 6.50
CA THR A 180 16.48 3.22 6.86
C THR A 180 16.34 2.33 8.08
N GLU A 181 16.67 1.05 7.91
CA GLU A 181 16.76 0.07 8.99
C GLU A 181 18.21 -0.08 9.44
N ARG A 182 18.43 -0.20 10.75
CA ARG A 182 19.75 -0.46 11.35
C ARG A 182 19.60 -1.40 12.54
N ASN A 183 20.73 -2.00 12.94
CA ASN A 183 20.82 -2.88 14.10
C ASN A 183 19.82 -4.06 14.06
N GLY A 184 19.36 -4.43 12.85
CA GLY A 184 18.57 -5.63 12.58
C GLY A 184 19.45 -6.85 12.33
N PRO A 185 18.84 -8.02 12.03
CA PRO A 185 19.57 -9.18 11.54
C PRO A 185 20.36 -8.86 10.28
N LEU A 186 21.39 -9.66 9.99
CA LEU A 186 22.13 -9.54 8.72
C LEU A 186 21.16 -9.71 7.55
N VAL A 187 21.11 -8.68 6.70
CA VAL A 187 20.26 -8.69 5.52
C VAL A 187 21.02 -9.32 4.37
N GLU A 188 20.42 -10.34 3.77
CA GLU A 188 20.85 -10.90 2.50
C GLU A 188 19.99 -10.34 1.37
N GLN A 189 20.58 -10.14 0.20
CA GLN A 189 19.83 -9.73 -0.97
C GLN A 189 18.83 -10.84 -1.32
N PRO A 190 17.52 -10.54 -1.44
CA PRO A 190 16.56 -11.56 -1.75
C PRO A 190 16.78 -12.09 -3.16
N ASP A 191 16.86 -13.41 -3.31
CA ASP A 191 17.05 -14.11 -4.59
C ASP A 191 15.97 -13.78 -5.64
N ARG A 192 14.82 -13.24 -5.21
CA ARG A 192 13.68 -12.88 -6.06
C ARG A 192 13.00 -11.61 -5.57
N LYS A 193 12.54 -10.77 -6.50
CA LYS A 193 11.67 -9.62 -6.21
C LYS A 193 10.30 -10.13 -5.72
N GLY A 194 9.91 -9.76 -4.50
CA GLY A 194 8.66 -10.19 -3.86
C GLY A 194 7.42 -9.37 -4.25
N TYR A 195 6.24 -9.88 -3.90
CA TYR A 195 4.94 -9.24 -4.11
C TYR A 195 4.87 -7.82 -3.53
N GLY A 196 5.36 -7.63 -2.29
CA GLY A 196 5.39 -6.34 -1.62
C GLY A 196 6.12 -5.27 -2.43
N THR A 197 7.28 -5.60 -3.01
CA THR A 197 8.05 -4.66 -3.83
C THR A 197 7.31 -4.25 -5.11
N ALA A 198 6.59 -5.18 -5.74
CA ALA A 198 5.79 -4.87 -6.94
C ALA A 198 4.57 -4.01 -6.60
N MET A 199 3.86 -4.33 -5.51
CA MET A 199 2.74 -3.56 -4.99
C MET A 199 3.16 -2.14 -4.61
N ILE A 200 4.29 -1.99 -3.92
CA ILE A 200 4.84 -0.68 -3.54
C ILE A 200 5.08 0.16 -4.79
N LYS A 201 5.81 -0.37 -5.78
CA LYS A 201 6.13 0.35 -7.02
C LYS A 201 4.88 0.76 -7.81
N GLY A 202 3.92 -0.15 -7.96
CA GLY A 202 2.68 0.13 -8.69
C GLY A 202 1.80 1.16 -7.99
N SER A 203 1.69 1.09 -6.66
CA SER A 203 0.88 2.01 -5.87
C SER A 203 1.42 3.45 -5.94
N LEU A 204 2.74 3.61 -5.77
CA LEU A 204 3.41 4.92 -5.80
C LEU A 204 3.35 5.56 -7.18
N SER A 205 3.67 4.79 -8.23
CA SER A 205 3.68 5.28 -9.61
C SER A 205 2.30 5.76 -10.04
N ASN A 206 1.23 5.05 -9.66
CA ASN A 206 -0.12 5.40 -10.06
C ASN A 206 -0.70 6.58 -9.27
N ALA A 207 -0.33 6.74 -8.00
CA ALA A 207 -0.91 7.76 -7.13
C ALA A 207 -0.25 9.14 -7.34
N PHE A 208 1.08 9.20 -7.46
CA PHE A 208 1.80 10.48 -7.49
C PHE A 208 3.10 10.43 -8.30
N ASP A 209 3.15 9.58 -9.33
CA ASP A 209 4.31 9.43 -10.22
C ASP A 209 5.60 9.05 -9.44
N GLY A 210 5.42 8.31 -8.33
CA GLY A 210 6.51 7.93 -7.44
C GLY A 210 7.31 6.71 -7.92
N VAL A 211 8.60 6.72 -7.59
CA VAL A 211 9.56 5.65 -7.86
C VAL A 211 10.13 5.17 -6.53
N ALA A 212 10.20 3.85 -6.34
CA ALA A 212 10.84 3.24 -5.18
C ALA A 212 12.10 2.44 -5.55
N MET A 213 13.19 2.72 -4.86
CA MET A 213 14.45 1.99 -4.90
C MET A 213 14.68 1.28 -3.58
N PHE A 214 15.30 0.10 -3.63
CA PHE A 214 15.56 -0.75 -2.47
C PHE A 214 17.02 -1.17 -2.47
N PHE A 215 17.68 -1.01 -1.33
CA PHE A 215 19.06 -1.38 -1.10
C PHE A 215 19.09 -2.36 0.08
N TYR A 216 19.69 -3.53 -0.16
CA TYR A 216 19.82 -4.58 0.84
C TYR A 216 21.29 -4.61 1.26
N GLU A 217 21.63 -3.90 2.34
CA GLU A 217 22.98 -3.84 2.89
C GLU A 217 23.07 -4.78 4.10
N PRO A 218 24.22 -5.41 4.40
CA PRO A 218 24.34 -6.29 5.56
C PRO A 218 23.93 -5.63 6.89
N CYS A 219 24.05 -4.30 7.01
CA CYS A 219 23.67 -3.54 8.19
C CYS A 219 22.18 -3.18 8.28
N GLY A 220 21.39 -3.42 7.23
CA GLY A 220 19.97 -3.14 7.18
C GLY A 220 19.43 -2.84 5.78
N VAL A 221 18.10 -2.79 5.67
CA VAL A 221 17.40 -2.41 4.44
C VAL A 221 17.28 -0.89 4.35
N LYS A 222 17.54 -0.34 3.16
CA LYS A 222 17.16 1.04 2.82
C LYS A 222 16.15 1.04 1.69
N CYS A 223 15.12 1.87 1.81
CA CYS A 223 14.20 2.16 0.72
C CYS A 223 14.13 3.67 0.49
N GLU A 224 14.31 4.07 -0.77
CA GLU A 224 14.18 5.46 -1.19
C GLU A 224 12.97 5.58 -2.11
N ILE A 225 12.02 6.43 -1.73
CA ILE A 225 10.87 6.80 -2.53
C ILE A 225 11.07 8.23 -3.01
N SER A 226 10.98 8.45 -4.31
CA SER A 226 11.11 9.79 -4.91
C SER A 226 9.96 10.07 -5.86
N ALA A 227 9.46 11.31 -5.87
CA ALA A 227 8.41 11.74 -6.78
C ALA A 227 8.52 13.25 -7.07
N PRO A 228 7.99 13.74 -8.20
CA PRO A 228 7.74 15.17 -8.38
C PRO A 228 6.82 15.69 -7.26
N PHE A 229 7.19 16.78 -6.60
CA PHE A 229 6.35 17.41 -5.59
C PHE A 229 5.31 18.30 -6.29
N THR A 230 4.19 17.69 -6.65
CA THR A 230 3.08 18.33 -7.37
C THR A 230 1.78 18.15 -6.60
N GLY A 231 0.71 18.81 -7.07
CA GLY A 231 -0.63 18.65 -6.50
C GLY A 231 -1.18 17.23 -6.55
N LYS A 232 -0.55 16.26 -7.26
CA LYS A 232 -0.90 14.84 -7.15
C LYS A 232 -0.47 14.23 -5.81
N LEU A 233 0.67 14.66 -5.27
CA LEU A 233 1.19 14.18 -3.99
C LEU A 233 0.51 14.91 -2.85
N GLY A 234 0.45 16.23 -2.91
CA GLY A 234 -0.07 17.06 -1.85
C GLY A 234 0.45 18.48 -1.91
N LYS A 235 0.41 19.16 -0.77
CA LYS A 235 0.94 20.51 -0.59
C LYS A 235 1.62 20.62 0.76
N SER A 236 2.59 21.53 0.87
CA SER A 236 3.13 21.92 2.17
C SER A 236 2.03 22.64 2.95
N ASN A 237 1.94 22.36 4.25
CA ASN A 237 1.02 23.06 5.16
C ASN A 237 1.51 24.47 5.47
#